data_AF-A0A7J3V176-F1
#
_entry.id   AF-A0A7J3V176-F1
#
_cell.length_a   1.000
_cell.length_b   1.000
_cell.length_c   1.000
_cell.angle_alpha   90.00
_cell.angle_beta   90.00
_cell.angle_gamma   90.00
#
_symmetry.space_group_name_H-M   'P 1'
#
loop_
_entity.id
_entity.type
_entity.pdbx_description
1 polymer ?
#
loop_
_entity_poly.entity_id
_entity_poly.type
_entity_poly.pdbx_seq_one_letter_code
_entity_poly.pdbx_strand_id
1 'polypeptide(L)'
;MLHPKIRALVEKIRDKNLRRKVAELLENPTFEVEGKVYSGLPLDVSPAGLSHHHCYPGGYVEHVVSTANLALALCNSVEKVYRGKVKRDIVLAGVLLHDVFKPLTYTVNQNGSYSTTGLADYMDHLSIVIAELVRRGFPLELIHVVSAHHGEYGPIRPHTVEALICHLADLMDSRLNGEVLNAASYLVKKATGEELPGLTSKEAFEIICSKAFEGWEGVAKTVEKIKKRRTARKT
;
A
#
# COMPACT_ATOMS: atom_id res chain seq x y z
N MET A 1 -14.43 8.73 -7.51
CA MET A 1 -15.06 7.40 -7.31
C MET A 1 -14.01 6.43 -6.82
N LEU A 2 -14.34 5.56 -5.85
CA LEU A 2 -13.39 4.58 -5.33
C LEU A 2 -12.92 3.56 -6.38
N HIS A 3 -11.63 3.21 -6.36
CA HIS A 3 -11.06 2.17 -7.23
C HIS A 3 -11.79 0.82 -7.04
N PRO A 4 -12.17 0.09 -8.11
CA PRO A 4 -13.03 -1.10 -8.00
C PRO A 4 -12.51 -2.19 -7.05
N LYS A 5 -11.19 -2.42 -7.03
CA LYS A 5 -10.58 -3.41 -6.11
C LYS A 5 -10.72 -3.00 -4.65
N ILE A 6 -10.54 -1.71 -4.33
CA ILE A 6 -10.72 -1.20 -2.97
C ILE A 6 -12.20 -1.28 -2.59
N ARG A 7 -13.11 -0.90 -3.51
CA ARG A 7 -14.56 -1.01 -3.29
C ARG A 7 -14.97 -2.44 -2.94
N ALA A 8 -14.46 -3.43 -3.67
CA ALA A 8 -14.73 -4.85 -3.39
C ALA A 8 -14.26 -5.30 -1.99
N LEU A 9 -13.21 -4.69 -1.43
CA LEU A 9 -12.76 -4.93 -0.06
C LEU A 9 -13.64 -4.20 0.96
N VAL A 10 -13.99 -2.94 0.71
CA VAL A 10 -14.92 -2.17 1.56
C VAL A 10 -16.25 -2.92 1.72
N GLU A 11 -16.79 -3.52 0.66
CA GLU A 11 -18.04 -4.29 0.72
C GLU A 11 -17.96 -5.56 1.58
N LYS A 12 -16.75 -6.05 1.92
CA LYS A 12 -16.58 -7.18 2.85
C LYS A 12 -16.76 -6.80 4.31
N ILE A 13 -16.72 -5.51 4.66
CA ILE A 13 -17.03 -5.01 6.01
C ILE A 13 -18.52 -5.20 6.25
N ARG A 14 -18.88 -5.99 7.28
CA ARG A 14 -20.27 -6.36 7.57
C ARG A 14 -21.01 -5.28 8.33
N ASP A 15 -20.35 -4.63 9.28
CA ASP A 15 -20.90 -3.48 9.99
C ASP A 15 -21.16 -2.32 9.00
N LYS A 16 -22.44 -2.01 8.80
CA LYS A 16 -22.88 -1.02 7.81
C LYS A 16 -22.38 0.40 8.13
N ASN A 17 -22.30 0.75 9.40
CA ASN A 17 -21.88 2.09 9.81
C ASN A 17 -20.36 2.25 9.61
N LEU A 18 -19.58 1.26 10.05
CA LEU A 18 -18.14 1.23 9.83
C LEU A 18 -17.82 1.23 8.33
N ARG A 19 -18.49 0.36 7.55
CA ARG A 19 -18.32 0.32 6.08
C ARG A 19 -18.56 1.67 5.43
N ARG A 20 -19.66 2.34 5.79
CA ARG A 20 -19.99 3.68 5.27
C ARG A 20 -18.88 4.68 5.60
N LYS A 21 -18.44 4.75 6.86
CA LYS A 21 -17.39 5.69 7.29
C LYS A 21 -16.05 5.43 6.60
N VAL A 22 -15.66 4.16 6.44
CA VAL A 22 -14.46 3.75 5.69
C VAL A 22 -14.58 4.19 4.24
N ALA A 23 -15.72 3.92 3.59
CA ALA A 23 -15.95 4.32 2.20
C ALA A 23 -15.88 5.84 2.02
N GLU A 24 -16.54 6.61 2.90
CA GLU A 24 -16.54 8.08 2.86
C GLU A 24 -15.13 8.67 2.98
N LEU A 25 -14.29 8.14 3.88
CA LEU A 25 -12.91 8.61 4.04
C LEU A 25 -12.02 8.22 2.85
N LEU A 26 -12.20 7.03 2.29
CA LEU A 26 -11.45 6.59 1.11
C LEU A 26 -11.87 7.33 -0.16
N GLU A 27 -13.14 7.71 -0.30
CA GLU A 27 -13.65 8.45 -1.45
C GLU A 27 -13.21 9.92 -1.44
N ASN A 28 -13.02 10.49 -0.26
CA ASN A 28 -12.55 11.86 -0.09
C ASN A 28 -11.53 11.97 1.06
N PRO A 29 -10.27 11.54 0.84
CA PRO A 29 -9.22 11.56 1.84
C PRO A 29 -8.65 12.98 2.00
N THR A 30 -9.41 13.82 2.70
CA THR A 30 -9.06 15.22 2.96
C THR A 30 -8.81 15.46 4.44
N PHE A 31 -7.88 16.35 4.72
CA PHE A 31 -7.53 16.84 6.05
C PHE A 31 -7.74 18.35 6.11
N GLU A 32 -8.32 18.87 7.18
CA GLU A 32 -8.56 20.32 7.34
C GLU A 32 -7.84 20.83 8.59
N VAL A 33 -7.08 21.91 8.44
CA VAL A 33 -6.42 22.63 9.54
C VAL A 33 -6.39 24.11 9.21
N GLU A 34 -6.67 24.96 10.20
CA GLU A 34 -6.73 26.44 10.04
C GLU A 34 -7.67 26.90 8.91
N GLY A 35 -8.79 26.20 8.71
CA GLY A 35 -9.77 26.50 7.65
C GLY A 35 -9.27 26.19 6.23
N LYS A 36 -8.10 25.56 6.09
CA LYS A 36 -7.56 25.10 4.80
C LYS A 36 -7.74 23.60 4.66
N VAL A 37 -8.31 23.19 3.53
CA VAL A 37 -8.47 21.78 3.17
C VAL A 37 -7.26 21.33 2.35
N TYR A 38 -6.67 20.21 2.77
CA TYR A 38 -5.58 19.53 2.10
C TYR A 38 -6.10 18.26 1.43
N SER A 39 -5.66 18.05 0.19
CA SER A 39 -5.94 16.85 -0.63
C SER A 39 -4.64 16.39 -1.29
N GLY A 40 -4.51 15.07 -1.48
CA GLY A 40 -3.32 14.47 -2.07
C GLY A 40 -3.45 14.07 -3.53
N LEU A 41 -2.46 13.30 -3.99
CA LEU A 41 -2.53 12.57 -5.24
C LEU A 41 -3.77 11.63 -5.24
N PRO A 42 -4.42 11.42 -6.40
CA PRO A 42 -5.48 10.43 -6.49
C PRO A 42 -4.96 9.03 -6.09
N LEU A 43 -5.74 8.30 -5.27
CA LEU A 43 -5.32 7.02 -4.70
C LEU A 43 -4.93 5.98 -5.78
N ASP A 44 -5.57 6.03 -6.94
CA ASP A 44 -5.38 5.11 -8.07
C ASP A 44 -4.07 5.32 -8.85
N VAL A 45 -3.46 6.50 -8.74
CA VAL A 45 -2.17 6.81 -9.37
C VAL A 45 -1.04 6.99 -8.37
N SER A 46 -1.35 7.17 -7.08
CA SER A 46 -0.35 7.34 -6.02
C SER A 46 0.53 6.09 -5.82
N PRO A 47 1.82 6.27 -5.51
CA PRO A 47 2.64 5.18 -4.97
C PRO A 47 2.25 4.87 -3.52
N ALA A 48 2.68 3.72 -2.98
CA ALA A 48 2.55 3.41 -1.55
C ALA A 48 3.80 3.76 -0.73
N GLY A 49 4.93 4.03 -1.41
CA GLY A 49 6.19 4.43 -0.78
C GLY A 49 6.99 5.37 -1.68
N LEU A 50 7.82 6.21 -1.07
CA LEU A 50 8.70 7.14 -1.80
C LEU A 50 9.89 6.41 -2.46
N SER A 51 10.31 5.31 -1.86
CA SER A 51 11.43 4.49 -2.31
C SER A 51 11.23 3.04 -1.85
N HIS A 52 11.98 2.11 -2.45
CA HIS A 52 12.08 0.68 -2.10
C HIS A 52 10.88 -0.20 -2.44
N HIS A 53 9.67 0.12 -1.98
CA HIS A 53 8.47 -0.70 -2.20
C HIS A 53 7.32 0.14 -2.74
N HIS A 54 6.54 -0.44 -3.66
CA HIS A 54 5.35 0.19 -4.25
C HIS A 54 5.59 1.63 -4.74
N CYS A 55 6.83 1.97 -5.13
CA CYS A 55 7.28 3.31 -5.51
C CYS A 55 7.09 3.55 -7.01
N TYR A 56 5.88 3.29 -7.50
CA TYR A 56 5.46 3.42 -8.90
C TYR A 56 3.98 3.80 -8.97
N PRO A 57 3.50 4.34 -10.12
CA PRO A 57 2.11 4.75 -10.25
C PRO A 57 1.12 3.61 -9.98
N GLY A 58 0.13 3.88 -9.13
CA GLY A 58 -0.88 2.90 -8.69
C GLY A 58 -0.38 1.90 -7.64
N GLY A 59 0.86 2.05 -7.16
CA GLY A 59 1.45 1.23 -6.11
C GLY A 59 0.63 1.23 -4.82
N TYR A 60 -0.04 2.33 -4.46
CA TYR A 60 -0.92 2.42 -3.29
C TYR A 60 -2.07 1.41 -3.34
N VAL A 61 -2.77 1.32 -4.47
CA VAL A 61 -3.88 0.38 -4.63
C VAL A 61 -3.38 -1.06 -4.56
N GLU A 62 -2.23 -1.36 -5.20
CA GLU A 62 -1.65 -2.70 -5.14
C GLU A 62 -1.28 -3.09 -3.71
N HIS A 63 -0.64 -2.18 -2.98
CA HIS A 63 -0.27 -2.35 -1.58
C HIS A 63 -1.49 -2.65 -0.71
N VAL A 64 -2.49 -1.75 -0.68
CA VAL A 64 -3.69 -1.93 0.17
C VAL A 64 -4.43 -3.23 -0.17
N VAL A 65 -4.54 -3.60 -1.45
CA VAL A 65 -5.20 -4.84 -1.86
C VAL A 65 -4.41 -6.07 -1.43
N SER A 66 -3.09 -6.07 -1.61
CA SER A 66 -2.22 -7.17 -1.22
C SER A 66 -2.17 -7.34 0.31
N THR A 67 -1.98 -6.25 1.05
CA THR A 67 -2.06 -6.20 2.52
C THR A 67 -3.39 -6.73 3.03
N ALA A 68 -4.51 -6.39 2.40
CA ALA A 68 -5.82 -6.91 2.79
C ALA A 68 -5.93 -8.43 2.59
N ASN A 69 -5.38 -8.96 1.49
CA ASN A 69 -5.36 -10.41 1.25
C ASN A 69 -4.52 -11.14 2.30
N LEU A 70 -3.33 -10.62 2.62
CA LEU A 70 -2.46 -11.16 3.66
C LEU A 70 -3.13 -11.11 5.04
N ALA A 71 -3.73 -9.97 5.39
CA ALA A 71 -4.45 -9.82 6.65
C ALA A 71 -5.61 -10.80 6.80
N LEU A 72 -6.39 -11.04 5.73
CA LEU A 72 -7.47 -12.02 5.73
C LEU A 72 -6.94 -13.47 5.84
N ALA A 73 -5.78 -13.77 5.26
CA ALA A 73 -5.11 -15.05 5.44
C ALA A 73 -4.64 -15.25 6.89
N LEU A 74 -4.05 -14.22 7.51
CA LEU A 74 -3.67 -14.24 8.93
C LEU A 74 -4.88 -14.42 9.84
N CYS A 75 -6.01 -13.78 9.55
CA CYS A 75 -7.27 -14.02 10.28
C CYS A 75 -7.65 -15.50 10.26
N ASN A 76 -7.49 -16.18 9.11
CA ASN A 76 -7.79 -17.61 9.01
C ASN A 76 -6.85 -18.45 9.87
N SER A 77 -5.55 -18.14 9.90
CA SER A 77 -4.60 -18.82 10.78
C SER A 77 -4.99 -18.66 12.25
N VAL A 78 -5.31 -17.43 12.67
CA VAL A 78 -5.73 -17.16 14.05
C VAL A 78 -6.96 -17.97 14.44
N GLU A 79 -8.02 -17.95 13.62
CA GLU A 79 -9.27 -18.62 13.97
C GLU A 79 -9.21 -20.14 13.82
N LYS A 80 -8.60 -20.64 12.75
CA LYS A 80 -8.65 -22.08 12.40
C LYS A 80 -7.52 -22.88 13.03
N VAL A 81 -6.33 -22.30 13.14
CA VAL A 81 -5.15 -22.98 13.68
C VAL A 81 -4.99 -22.65 15.16
N TYR A 82 -4.93 -21.36 15.50
CA TYR A 82 -4.66 -20.92 16.87
C TYR A 82 -5.91 -20.85 17.76
N ARG A 83 -7.10 -21.06 17.19
CA ARG A 83 -8.40 -21.01 17.89
C ARG A 83 -8.66 -19.68 18.60
N GLY A 84 -8.07 -18.59 18.10
CA GLY A 84 -8.33 -17.23 18.55
C GLY A 84 -9.62 -16.64 17.97
N LYS A 85 -10.00 -15.46 18.45
CA LYS A 85 -11.11 -14.66 17.91
C LYS A 85 -10.55 -13.41 17.24
N VAL A 86 -11.11 -13.04 16.10
CA VAL A 86 -10.70 -11.85 15.35
C VAL A 86 -11.92 -11.04 14.90
N LYS A 87 -11.89 -9.73 15.14
CA LYS A 87 -12.85 -8.78 14.57
C LYS A 87 -12.43 -8.43 13.14
N ARG A 88 -12.77 -9.29 12.18
CA ARG A 88 -12.39 -9.12 10.76
C ARG A 88 -12.75 -7.74 10.17
N ASP A 89 -13.90 -7.17 10.56
CA ASP A 89 -14.30 -5.84 10.11
C ASP A 89 -13.33 -4.74 10.58
N ILE A 90 -12.80 -4.85 11.81
CA ILE A 90 -11.79 -3.93 12.35
C ILE A 90 -10.44 -4.13 11.65
N VAL A 91 -10.03 -5.37 11.39
CA VAL A 91 -8.81 -5.67 10.62
C VAL A 91 -8.90 -5.04 9.24
N LEU A 92 -9.99 -5.28 8.52
CA LEU A 92 -10.13 -4.83 7.15
C LEU A 92 -10.25 -3.31 7.07
N ALA A 93 -11.00 -2.69 7.98
CA ALA A 93 -11.04 -1.23 8.09
C ALA A 93 -9.65 -0.64 8.39
N GLY A 94 -8.87 -1.27 9.28
CA GLY A 94 -7.51 -0.84 9.62
C GLY A 94 -6.60 -0.88 8.41
N VAL A 95 -6.56 -2.01 7.70
CA VAL A 95 -5.76 -2.16 6.47
C VAL A 95 -6.20 -1.19 5.39
N LEU A 96 -7.49 -0.94 5.22
CA LEU A 96 -7.95 0.01 4.21
C LEU A 96 -7.56 1.46 4.53
N LEU A 97 -7.44 1.83 5.80
CA LEU A 97 -7.25 3.21 6.22
C LEU A 97 -5.83 3.57 6.65
N HIS A 98 -4.98 2.61 7.04
CA HIS A 98 -3.70 2.89 7.69
C HIS A 98 -2.81 3.89 6.92
N ASP A 99 -2.79 3.76 5.59
CA ASP A 99 -1.97 4.57 4.68
C ASP A 99 -2.76 5.61 3.87
N VAL A 100 -4.05 5.83 4.17
CA VAL A 100 -4.94 6.63 3.31
C VAL A 100 -4.46 8.06 3.07
N PHE A 101 -3.61 8.60 3.95
CA PHE A 101 -3.04 9.94 3.84
C PHE A 101 -1.60 9.99 3.30
N LYS A 102 -0.96 8.85 2.96
CA LYS A 102 0.32 8.86 2.24
C LYS A 102 0.27 9.67 0.92
N PRO A 103 -0.79 9.53 0.08
CA PRO A 103 -0.89 10.32 -1.16
C PRO A 103 -0.95 11.84 -0.93
N LEU A 104 -1.36 12.28 0.26
CA LEU A 104 -1.41 13.70 0.67
C LEU A 104 -0.06 14.22 1.17
N THR A 105 0.84 13.33 1.59
CA THR A 105 2.21 13.68 1.96
C THR A 105 3.21 13.51 0.82
N TYR A 106 2.78 13.02 -0.35
CA TYR A 106 3.64 12.76 -1.51
C TYR A 106 3.39 13.72 -2.68
N THR A 107 4.44 13.97 -3.45
CA THR A 107 4.39 14.70 -4.73
C THR A 107 5.22 13.99 -5.79
N VAL A 108 4.93 14.28 -7.06
CA VAL A 108 5.62 13.70 -8.22
C VAL A 108 6.60 14.73 -8.79
N ASN A 109 7.87 14.37 -8.87
CA ASN A 109 8.91 15.20 -9.47
C ASN A 109 8.85 15.13 -11.01
N GLN A 110 9.48 16.10 -11.69
CA GLN A 110 9.51 16.16 -13.16
C GLN A 110 10.10 14.90 -13.82
N ASN A 111 11.04 14.24 -13.15
CA ASN A 111 11.67 12.99 -13.62
C ASN A 111 10.83 11.73 -13.32
N GLY A 112 9.63 11.87 -12.75
CA GLY A 112 8.73 10.77 -12.38
C GLY A 112 9.06 10.09 -11.05
N SER A 113 10.11 10.53 -10.33
CA SER A 113 10.35 10.10 -8.95
C SER A 113 9.38 10.76 -7.98
N TYR A 114 9.32 10.24 -6.75
CA TYR A 114 8.44 10.76 -5.71
C TYR A 114 9.25 11.46 -4.62
N SER A 115 8.68 12.52 -4.06
CA SER A 115 9.21 13.26 -2.91
C SER A 115 8.07 13.62 -1.95
N THR A 116 8.41 14.22 -0.81
CA THR A 116 7.43 14.70 0.15
C THR A 116 6.86 16.06 -0.23
N THR A 117 5.61 16.33 0.16
CA THR A 117 5.02 17.69 0.11
C THR A 117 5.53 18.52 1.28
N GLY A 118 5.44 19.85 1.20
CA GLY A 118 5.76 20.72 2.34
C GLY A 118 4.84 20.52 3.57
N LEU A 119 3.69 19.86 3.42
CA LEU A 119 2.87 19.45 4.57
C LEU A 119 3.57 18.35 5.39
N ALA A 120 4.27 17.44 4.72
CA ALA A 120 4.95 16.33 5.35
C ALA A 120 6.13 16.77 6.23
N ASP A 121 6.60 18.01 6.08
CA ASP A 121 7.60 18.63 6.97
C ASP A 121 7.03 18.92 8.37
N TYR A 122 5.70 19.00 8.50
CA TYR A 122 5.00 19.32 9.75
C TYR A 122 4.17 18.15 10.29
N MET A 123 3.51 17.39 9.40
CA MET A 123 2.65 16.29 9.78
C MET A 123 2.81 15.10 8.83
N ASP A 124 3.16 13.95 9.40
CA ASP A 124 3.21 12.70 8.66
C ASP A 124 1.80 12.12 8.44
N HIS A 125 1.70 11.15 7.52
CA HIS A 125 0.44 10.51 7.16
C HIS A 125 -0.24 9.77 8.33
N LEU A 126 0.54 9.18 9.25
CA LEU A 126 0.03 8.45 10.41
C LEU A 126 -0.57 9.42 11.44
N SER A 127 0.11 10.53 11.71
CA SER A 127 -0.43 11.61 12.55
C SER A 127 -1.76 12.14 11.99
N ILE A 128 -1.85 12.35 10.67
CA ILE A 128 -3.06 12.84 10.00
C ILE A 128 -4.20 11.81 10.10
N VAL A 129 -3.95 10.54 9.78
CA VAL A 129 -5.01 9.52 9.84
C VAL A 129 -5.53 9.33 11.27
N ILE A 130 -4.66 9.35 12.29
CA ILE A 130 -5.08 9.22 13.68
C ILE A 130 -6.01 10.37 14.06
N ALA A 131 -5.63 11.61 13.74
CA ALA A 131 -6.44 12.79 14.00
C ALA A 131 -7.81 12.72 13.30
N GLU A 132 -7.84 12.32 12.03
CA GLU A 132 -9.08 12.19 11.26
C GLU A 132 -9.98 11.06 11.77
N LEU A 133 -9.40 9.94 12.21
CA LEU A 133 -10.18 8.84 12.79
C LEU A 133 -10.84 9.24 14.11
N VAL A 134 -10.11 9.95 14.99
CA VAL A 134 -10.64 10.50 16.24
C VAL A 134 -11.74 11.52 15.95
N ARG A 135 -11.46 12.52 15.09
CA ARG A 135 -12.40 13.59 14.75
C ARG A 135 -13.69 13.07 14.14
N ARG A 136 -13.60 12.04 13.28
CA ARG A 136 -14.76 11.40 12.64
C ARG A 136 -15.44 10.39 13.56
N GLY A 137 -14.95 10.15 14.77
CA GLY A 137 -15.55 9.25 15.78
C GLY A 137 -15.50 7.78 15.40
N PHE A 138 -14.41 7.31 14.77
CA PHE A 138 -14.21 5.87 14.53
C PHE A 138 -14.01 5.10 15.85
N PRO A 139 -14.26 3.77 15.88
CA PRO A 139 -14.06 2.98 17.08
C PRO A 139 -12.62 3.05 17.60
N LEU A 140 -12.44 3.12 18.92
CA LEU A 140 -11.11 3.17 19.56
C LEU A 140 -10.21 2.00 19.14
N GLU A 141 -10.78 0.80 18.97
CA GLU A 141 -10.05 -0.38 18.50
C GLU A 141 -9.45 -0.18 17.10
N LEU A 142 -10.18 0.48 16.19
CA LEU A 142 -9.67 0.78 14.85
C LEU A 142 -8.59 1.86 14.89
N ILE A 143 -8.78 2.89 15.73
CA ILE A 143 -7.75 3.91 15.96
C ILE A 143 -6.47 3.23 16.44
N HIS A 144 -6.54 2.31 17.40
CA HIS A 144 -5.38 1.54 17.87
C HIS A 144 -4.74 0.70 16.76
N VAL A 145 -5.52 0.00 15.93
CA VAL A 145 -5.00 -0.79 14.80
C VAL A 145 -4.17 0.10 13.86
N VAL A 146 -4.70 1.26 13.49
CA VAL A 146 -4.00 2.20 12.60
C VAL A 146 -2.79 2.81 13.31
N SER A 147 -2.93 3.27 14.55
CA SER A 147 -1.81 3.83 15.33
C SER A 147 -0.66 2.83 15.52
N ALA A 148 -0.95 1.54 15.57
CA ALA A 148 0.02 0.50 15.87
C ALA A 148 0.64 -0.19 14.64
N HIS A 149 0.20 0.14 13.43
CA HIS A 149 0.54 -0.66 12.24
C HIS A 149 2.04 -0.64 11.88
N HIS A 150 2.78 0.41 12.25
CA HIS A 150 4.24 0.46 12.12
C HIS A 150 5.01 -0.29 13.23
N GLY A 151 4.33 -0.97 14.14
CA GLY A 151 4.97 -1.78 15.17
C GLY A 151 5.79 -0.94 16.15
N GLU A 152 7.08 -1.24 16.27
CA GLU A 152 8.01 -0.49 17.14
C GLU A 152 8.35 0.91 16.64
N TYR A 153 8.11 1.19 15.36
CA TYR A 153 8.32 2.50 14.74
C TYR A 153 7.06 3.36 14.78
N GLY A 154 5.93 2.83 15.26
CA GLY A 154 4.70 3.57 15.47
C GLY A 154 4.66 4.28 16.83
N PRO A 155 3.69 5.18 17.05
CA PRO A 155 3.46 5.83 18.34
C PRO A 155 3.06 4.84 19.45
N ILE A 156 2.55 3.67 19.08
CA ILE A 156 2.18 2.60 20.01
C ILE A 156 2.44 1.23 19.38
N ARG A 157 2.76 0.24 20.22
CA ARG A 157 2.93 -1.15 19.76
C ARG A 157 1.57 -1.86 19.62
N PRO A 158 1.48 -2.89 18.76
CA PRO A 158 0.24 -3.64 18.59
C PRO A 158 -0.07 -4.50 19.83
N HIS A 159 -1.08 -4.07 20.59
CA HIS A 159 -1.58 -4.77 21.79
C HIS A 159 -2.81 -5.66 21.56
N THR A 160 -3.38 -5.66 20.35
CA THR A 160 -4.55 -6.48 20.00
C THR A 160 -4.22 -7.38 18.82
N VAL A 161 -4.99 -8.48 18.68
CA VAL A 161 -4.82 -9.41 17.56
C VAL A 161 -5.06 -8.71 16.22
N GLU A 162 -6.03 -7.79 16.16
CA GLU A 162 -6.33 -7.01 14.97
C GLU A 162 -5.16 -6.10 14.59
N ALA A 163 -4.53 -5.45 15.57
CA ALA A 163 -3.38 -4.57 15.34
C ALA A 163 -2.14 -5.38 14.92
N LEU A 164 -1.92 -6.54 15.54
CA LEU A 164 -0.87 -7.48 15.15
C LEU A 164 -1.05 -7.97 13.72
N ILE A 165 -2.27 -8.34 13.33
CA ILE A 165 -2.57 -8.77 11.96
C ILE A 165 -2.29 -7.64 10.96
N CYS A 166 -2.74 -6.41 11.24
CA CYS A 166 -2.51 -5.27 10.37
C CYS A 166 -1.02 -4.99 10.21
N HIS A 167 -0.28 -4.92 11.33
CA HIS A 167 1.17 -4.71 11.34
C HIS A 167 1.93 -5.77 10.53
N LEU A 168 1.64 -7.06 10.78
CA LEU A 168 2.34 -8.15 10.11
C LEU A 168 1.99 -8.21 8.62
N ALA A 169 0.74 -7.95 8.25
CA ALA A 169 0.34 -7.93 6.84
C ALA A 169 1.03 -6.79 6.07
N ASP A 170 1.06 -5.57 6.63
CA ASP A 170 1.76 -4.42 6.04
C ASP A 170 3.26 -4.70 5.88
N LEU A 171 3.90 -5.18 6.96
CA LEU A 171 5.32 -5.52 6.95
C LEU A 171 5.65 -6.60 5.90
N MET A 172 4.82 -7.64 5.79
CA MET A 172 5.02 -8.71 4.83
C MET A 172 4.87 -8.23 3.39
N ASP A 173 3.85 -7.43 3.09
CA ASP A 173 3.63 -6.90 1.74
C ASP A 173 4.76 -5.98 1.31
N SER A 174 5.07 -4.98 2.14
CA SER A 174 6.11 -3.99 1.88
C SER A 174 7.47 -4.65 1.65
N ARG A 175 7.82 -5.67 2.47
CA ARG A 175 9.04 -6.46 2.27
C ARG A 175 8.99 -7.29 0.98
N LEU A 176 7.92 -8.04 0.75
CA LEU A 176 7.81 -8.88 -0.46
C LEU A 176 7.97 -8.04 -1.73
N ASN A 177 7.28 -6.91 -1.81
CA ASN A 177 7.36 -6.05 -2.97
C ASN A 177 8.77 -5.47 -3.17
N GLY A 178 9.38 -4.94 -2.10
CA GLY A 178 10.74 -4.41 -2.17
C GLY A 178 11.77 -5.44 -2.60
N GLU A 179 11.71 -6.65 -2.03
CA GLU A 179 12.61 -7.76 -2.41
C GLU A 179 12.42 -8.19 -3.87
N VAL A 180 11.18 -8.24 -4.35
CA VAL A 180 10.87 -8.56 -5.76
C VAL A 180 11.42 -7.48 -6.71
N LEU A 181 11.27 -6.20 -6.38
CA LEU A 181 11.83 -5.11 -7.19
C LEU A 181 13.36 -5.16 -7.22
N ASN A 182 14.01 -5.44 -6.09
CA ASN A 182 15.45 -5.57 -5.98
C ASN A 182 15.97 -6.76 -6.79
N ALA A 183 15.34 -7.93 -6.63
CA ALA A 183 15.69 -9.14 -7.35
C ALA A 183 15.53 -8.93 -8.87
N ALA A 184 14.43 -8.33 -9.31
CA ALA A 184 14.23 -8.02 -10.72
C ALA A 184 15.30 -7.06 -11.24
N SER A 185 15.60 -5.97 -10.52
CA SER A 185 16.63 -4.99 -10.90
C SER A 185 18.01 -5.65 -11.06
N TYR A 186 18.38 -6.55 -10.15
CA TYR A 186 19.60 -7.37 -10.27
C TYR A 186 19.60 -8.22 -11.54
N LEU A 187 18.49 -8.92 -11.81
CA LEU A 187 18.38 -9.79 -12.98
C LEU A 187 18.46 -9.00 -14.29
N VAL A 188 17.84 -7.83 -14.37
CA VAL A 188 17.95 -6.92 -15.52
C VAL A 188 19.40 -6.55 -15.75
N LYS A 189 20.06 -5.96 -14.73
CA LYS A 189 21.45 -5.50 -14.83
C LYS A 189 22.39 -6.61 -15.26
N LYS A 190 22.20 -7.82 -14.72
CA LYS A 190 23.05 -8.98 -15.06
C LYS A 190 22.78 -9.54 -16.46
N ALA A 191 21.53 -9.50 -16.94
CA ALA A 191 21.17 -10.05 -18.24
C ALA A 191 21.45 -9.09 -19.41
N THR A 192 21.33 -7.77 -19.19
CA THR A 192 21.39 -6.77 -20.27
C THR A 192 22.53 -5.76 -20.12
N GLY A 193 23.17 -5.68 -18.96
CA GLY A 193 24.19 -4.65 -18.67
C GLY A 193 23.62 -3.25 -18.43
N GLU A 194 22.29 -3.11 -18.40
CA GLU A 194 21.59 -1.82 -18.27
C GLU A 194 20.70 -1.79 -17.03
N GLU A 195 20.30 -0.60 -16.60
CA GLU A 195 19.30 -0.42 -15.55
C GLU A 195 17.92 -0.13 -16.14
N LEU A 196 16.88 -0.61 -15.46
CA LEU A 196 15.49 -0.37 -15.85
C LEU A 196 14.76 0.30 -14.68
N PRO A 197 14.84 1.64 -14.56
CA PRO A 197 14.25 2.36 -13.44
C PRO A 197 12.70 2.31 -13.48
N GLY A 198 12.09 2.48 -12.30
CA GLY A 198 10.64 2.54 -12.14
C GLY A 198 9.94 1.24 -12.51
N LEU A 199 10.49 0.09 -12.08
CA LEU A 199 9.82 -1.21 -12.22
C LEU A 199 8.53 -1.22 -11.39
N THR A 200 7.46 -1.72 -11.99
CA THR A 200 6.23 -2.10 -11.28
C THR A 200 6.34 -3.51 -10.72
N SER A 201 5.48 -3.86 -9.74
CA SER A 201 5.39 -5.25 -9.23
C SER A 201 5.19 -6.26 -10.36
N LYS A 202 4.29 -5.95 -11.30
CA LYS A 202 3.98 -6.80 -12.45
C LYS A 202 5.21 -7.04 -13.32
N GLU A 203 5.92 -5.99 -13.70
CA GLU A 203 7.13 -6.12 -14.53
C GLU A 203 8.22 -6.90 -13.78
N ALA A 204 8.38 -6.67 -12.47
CA ALA A 204 9.35 -7.39 -11.67
C ALA A 204 9.04 -8.89 -11.58
N PHE A 205 7.77 -9.28 -11.37
CA PHE A 205 7.36 -10.68 -11.41
C PHE A 205 7.51 -11.28 -12.81
N GLU A 206 7.18 -10.57 -13.89
CA GLU A 206 7.44 -11.04 -15.26
C GLU A 206 8.94 -11.37 -15.45
N ILE A 207 9.84 -10.52 -14.96
CA ILE A 207 11.29 -10.73 -15.01
C ILE A 207 11.72 -11.95 -14.19
N ILE A 208 11.32 -12.03 -12.91
CA ILE A 208 11.70 -13.13 -12.02
C ILE A 208 11.17 -14.47 -12.54
N CYS A 209 9.92 -14.51 -13.01
CA CYS A 209 9.35 -15.73 -13.60
C CYS A 209 10.09 -16.12 -14.88
N SER A 210 10.40 -15.18 -15.77
CA SER A 210 11.18 -15.48 -16.97
C SER A 210 12.55 -16.08 -16.63
N LYS A 211 13.19 -15.63 -15.55
CA LYS A 211 14.44 -16.22 -15.07
C LYS A 211 14.27 -17.67 -14.66
N ALA A 212 13.19 -17.99 -13.95
CA ALA A 212 12.90 -19.33 -13.45
C ALA A 212 12.58 -20.32 -14.59
N PHE A 213 11.83 -19.89 -15.60
CA PHE A 213 11.35 -20.77 -16.68
C PHE A 213 12.26 -20.82 -17.91
N GLU A 214 12.92 -19.71 -18.24
CA GLU A 214 13.63 -19.51 -19.51
C GLU A 214 15.10 -19.11 -19.33
N GLY A 215 15.60 -19.07 -18.09
CA GLY A 215 16.99 -18.74 -17.79
C GLY A 215 17.36 -17.29 -18.12
N TRP A 216 18.63 -17.04 -18.46
CA TRP A 216 19.12 -15.67 -18.71
C TRP A 216 18.61 -15.08 -20.02
N GLU A 217 18.43 -15.91 -21.05
CA GLU A 217 17.91 -15.45 -22.34
C GLU A 217 16.45 -14.98 -22.23
N GLY A 218 15.64 -15.67 -21.42
CA GLY A 218 14.27 -15.26 -21.12
C GLY A 218 14.19 -13.90 -20.42
N VAL A 219 15.10 -13.62 -19.50
CA VAL A 219 15.20 -12.30 -18.85
C VAL A 219 15.48 -11.22 -19.88
N ALA A 220 16.48 -11.40 -20.75
CA ALA A 220 16.82 -10.42 -21.77
C ALA A 220 15.64 -10.15 -22.72
N LYS A 221 14.96 -11.20 -23.20
CA LYS A 221 13.77 -11.09 -24.05
C LYS A 221 12.62 -10.35 -23.33
N THR A 222 12.41 -10.65 -22.05
CA THR A 222 11.35 -10.03 -21.24
C THR A 222 11.61 -8.54 -21.04
N VAL A 223 12.85 -8.16 -20.74
CA VAL A 223 13.26 -6.75 -20.62
C VAL A 223 13.00 -5.97 -21.91
N GLU A 224 13.37 -6.53 -23.06
CA GLU A 224 13.12 -5.89 -24.35
C GLU A 224 11.61 -5.74 -24.63
N LYS A 225 10.80 -6.74 -24.27
CA LYS A 225 9.32 -6.65 -24.36
C LYS A 225 8.75 -5.56 -23.44
N ILE A 226 9.30 -5.40 -22.23
CA ILE A 226 8.91 -4.33 -21.31
C ILE A 226 9.24 -2.96 -21.92
N LYS A 227 10.47 -2.75 -22.39
CA LYS A 227 10.89 -1.49 -23.03
C LYS A 227 9.97 -1.12 -24.20
N LYS A 228 9.70 -2.06 -25.11
CA LYS A 228 8.78 -1.84 -26.25
C LYS A 228 7.38 -1.43 -25.80
N ARG A 229 6.81 -2.07 -24.77
CA ARG A 229 5.50 -1.70 -24.20
C ARG A 229 5.51 -0.30 -23.59
N ARG A 230 6.59 0.11 -22.94
CA ARG A 230 6.73 1.46 -22.36
C ARG A 230 6.78 2.53 -23.44
N THR A 231 7.51 2.30 -24.53
CA THR A 231 7.60 3.23 -25.67
C THR A 231 6.24 3.40 -26.36
N ALA A 232 5.53 2.30 -26.63
CA ALA A 232 4.22 2.33 -27.28
C ALA A 232 3.12 3.05 -26.47
N ARG A 233 3.30 3.22 -25.16
CA ARG A 233 2.38 3.98 -24.29
C ARG A 233 2.67 5.48 -24.25
N LYS A 234 3.84 5.90 -24.73
CA LYS A 234 4.27 7.31 -24.78
C LYS A 234 3.95 7.98 -26.12
N THR A 235 3.75 7.19 -27.17
CA THR A 235 3.24 7.60 -28.49
C THR A 235 1.73 7.53 -28.53
#